data_AF-Q653B7-F1
#
_entry.id   AF-Q653B7-F1
#
_cell.length_a   1.000
_cell.length_b   1.000
_cell.length_c   1.000
_cell.angle_alpha   90.00
_cell.angle_beta   90.00
_cell.angle_gamma   90.00
#
_symmetry.space_group_name_H-M   'P 1'
#
loop_
_entity.id
_entity.type
_entity.pdbx_description
1 polymer ?
#
loop_
_entity_poly.entity_id
_entity_poly.type
_entity_poly.pdbx_seq_one_letter_code
_entity_poly.pdbx_strand_id
1 'polypeptide(L)'
;MKGINSFTVAVGENIFWSGPCLLQVHFSDMHSLYRRKRLDANLIAIWCLMNYVEAEAMKKPVAYLNPCMISKPNHTYTLDEKKLPEHIKVMTPEERKAYIAQKHLEKMLDVATYVAIALESMQDKECVYAPYAFDDQWIVFLLYPKYNEVIVLDSLDKDSNTYQEFLRIIDLAFKRYYQRGEQRKNSRERIFVRNKWPCHKQPVGIVLCGYYCSEFLRVNGKYCANYDELPKFPKSERELNDTSIQNIQADMCYFIHRECAHQLGRFFDNEGVLALPENESLSNWTIRII
;
A
#
# COMPACT_ATOMS: atom_id res chain seq x y z
N MET A 1 -7.52 10.05 33.63
CA MET A 1 -6.39 9.90 32.69
C MET A 1 -6.95 9.95 31.28
N LYS A 2 -6.40 10.78 30.39
CA LYS A 2 -6.72 10.66 28.96
C LYS A 2 -5.98 9.42 28.46
N GLY A 3 -6.71 8.40 28.02
CA GLY A 3 -6.11 7.20 27.44
C GLY A 3 -5.35 7.53 26.16
N ILE A 4 -4.42 6.66 25.79
CA ILE A 4 -3.72 6.72 24.50
C ILE A 4 -4.72 6.29 23.42
N ASN A 5 -4.79 7.02 22.30
CA ASN A 5 -5.71 6.72 21.20
C ASN A 5 -5.02 6.08 19.98
N SER A 6 -3.69 6.19 19.91
CA SER A 6 -2.86 5.65 18.84
C SER A 6 -1.40 5.56 19.27
N PHE A 7 -0.60 4.79 18.55
CA PHE A 7 0.85 4.80 18.65
C PHE A 7 1.48 4.82 17.25
N THR A 8 2.78 5.08 17.19
CA THR A 8 3.56 5.16 15.96
C THR A 8 4.44 3.94 15.78
N VAL A 9 4.70 3.61 14.52
CA VAL A 9 5.55 2.49 14.09
C VAL A 9 6.67 3.06 13.24
N ALA A 10 7.92 2.83 13.64
CA ALA A 10 9.09 3.37 12.98
C ALA A 10 9.52 2.50 11.80
N VAL A 11 9.50 3.05 10.59
CA VAL A 11 9.89 2.35 9.37
C VAL A 11 11.20 2.94 8.84
N GLY A 12 12.20 2.08 8.67
CA GLY A 12 13.49 2.45 8.12
C GLY A 12 13.42 2.88 6.64
N GLU A 13 14.35 3.73 6.24
CA GLU A 13 14.43 4.35 4.91
C GLU A 13 14.39 3.35 3.73
N ASN A 14 15.04 2.19 3.89
CA ASN A 14 15.30 1.25 2.80
C ASN A 14 14.20 0.20 2.63
N ILE A 15 13.10 0.29 3.38
CA ILE A 15 11.99 -0.69 3.30
C ILE A 15 11.03 -0.30 2.17
N PHE A 16 10.45 0.90 2.27
CA PHE A 16 9.54 1.44 1.25
C PHE A 16 10.20 2.45 0.32
N TRP A 17 11.44 2.85 0.59
CA TRP A 17 12.16 3.90 -0.14
C TRP A 17 11.41 5.24 -0.19
N SER A 18 10.60 5.52 0.84
CA SER A 18 9.91 6.80 1.06
C SER A 18 10.68 7.71 2.05
N GLY A 19 11.94 7.38 2.34
CA GLY A 19 12.66 7.90 3.51
C GLY A 19 12.16 7.26 4.82
N PRO A 20 12.78 7.59 5.97
CA PRO A 20 12.26 7.20 7.27
C PRO A 20 10.84 7.73 7.43
N CYS A 21 9.90 6.87 7.84
CA CYS A 21 8.52 7.29 8.05
C CYS A 21 7.93 6.66 9.30
N LEU A 22 6.95 7.35 9.89
CA LEU A 22 6.13 6.84 10.98
C LEU A 22 4.77 6.43 10.43
N LEU A 23 4.38 5.18 10.63
CA LEU A 23 3.00 4.75 10.42
C LEU A 23 2.22 4.94 11.71
N GLN A 24 0.99 5.44 11.62
CA GLN A 24 0.16 5.68 12.79
C GLN A 24 -0.87 4.57 12.94
N VAL A 25 -0.88 3.89 14.08
CA VAL A 25 -1.86 2.85 14.42
C VAL A 25 -2.84 3.40 15.43
N HIS A 26 -4.07 3.68 14.99
CA HIS A 26 -5.14 4.02 15.92
C HIS A 26 -5.79 2.77 16.49
N PHE A 27 -6.15 2.80 17.79
CA PHE A 27 -6.90 1.70 18.40
C PHE A 27 -8.30 1.53 17.78
N SER A 28 -8.87 2.59 17.18
CA SER A 28 -10.10 2.51 16.38
C SER A 28 -9.92 1.67 15.12
N ASP A 29 -8.73 1.68 14.52
CA ASP A 29 -8.42 0.91 13.32
C ASP A 29 -8.18 -0.55 13.69
N MET A 30 -7.51 -0.81 14.82
CA MET A 30 -7.40 -2.16 15.41
C MET A 30 -8.77 -2.74 15.77
N HIS A 31 -9.66 -1.93 16.34
CA HIS A 31 -11.04 -2.36 16.60
C HIS A 31 -11.81 -2.61 15.29
N SER A 32 -11.57 -1.81 14.25
CA SER A 32 -12.15 -2.02 12.93
C SER A 32 -11.66 -3.31 12.28
N LEU A 33 -10.36 -3.61 12.40
CA LEU A 33 -9.75 -4.88 12.01
C LEU A 33 -10.45 -6.04 12.75
N TYR A 34 -10.57 -5.98 14.08
CA TYR A 34 -11.25 -7.02 14.88
C TYR A 34 -12.71 -7.25 14.43
N ARG A 35 -13.42 -6.17 14.08
CA ARG A 35 -14.82 -6.20 13.61
C ARG A 35 -14.98 -6.48 12.11
N ARG A 36 -13.90 -6.86 11.41
CA ARG A 36 -13.88 -7.14 9.97
C ARG A 36 -14.40 -5.98 9.11
N LYS A 37 -14.10 -4.75 9.54
CA LYS A 37 -14.40 -3.54 8.78
C LYS A 37 -13.25 -3.23 7.81
N ARG A 38 -13.47 -2.17 7.02
CA ARG A 38 -12.48 -1.59 6.11
C ARG A 38 -11.13 -1.42 6.81
N LEU A 39 -10.06 -1.81 6.13
CA LEU A 39 -8.69 -1.61 6.60
C LEU A 39 -8.19 -0.24 6.15
N ASP A 40 -7.57 0.49 7.06
CA ASP A 40 -6.92 1.77 6.80
C ASP A 40 -5.58 1.58 6.05
N ALA A 41 -5.04 2.66 5.49
CA ALA A 41 -3.78 2.62 4.75
C ALA A 41 -2.57 2.26 5.63
N ASN A 42 -2.54 2.68 6.90
CA ASN A 42 -1.48 2.31 7.84
C ASN A 42 -1.50 0.81 8.16
N LEU A 43 -2.68 0.21 8.35
CA LEU A 43 -2.82 -1.23 8.55
C LEU A 43 -2.37 -2.03 7.31
N ILE A 44 -2.69 -1.56 6.09
CA ILE A 44 -2.17 -2.17 4.86
C ILE A 44 -0.65 -1.96 4.73
N ALA A 45 -0.11 -0.81 5.12
CA ALA A 45 1.33 -0.57 5.15
C ALA A 45 2.03 -1.52 6.14
N ILE A 46 1.46 -1.71 7.33
CA ILE A 46 1.95 -2.68 8.31
C ILE A 46 1.89 -4.11 7.77
N TRP A 47 0.83 -4.44 7.03
CA TRP A 47 0.78 -5.72 6.32
C TRP A 47 1.93 -5.87 5.33
N CYS A 48 2.27 -4.82 4.58
CA CYS A 48 3.44 -4.82 3.72
C CYS A 48 4.74 -5.00 4.52
N LEU A 49 4.89 -4.41 5.70
CA LEU A 49 6.06 -4.62 6.56
C LEU A 49 6.18 -6.09 6.98
N MET A 50 5.07 -6.72 7.39
CA MET A 50 5.07 -8.14 7.76
C MET A 50 5.55 -9.02 6.60
N ASN A 51 5.00 -8.79 5.41
CA ASN A 51 5.39 -9.55 4.22
C ASN A 51 6.80 -9.20 3.72
N TYR A 52 7.27 -7.97 3.93
CA TYR A 52 8.67 -7.59 3.70
C TYR A 52 9.61 -8.41 4.57
N VAL A 53 9.33 -8.53 5.88
CA VAL A 53 10.16 -9.33 6.80
C VAL A 53 10.21 -10.79 6.36
N GLU A 54 9.07 -11.37 5.97
CA GLU A 54 9.02 -12.74 5.46
C GLU A 54 9.78 -12.88 4.12
N ALA A 55 9.60 -11.95 3.20
CA ALA A 55 10.27 -11.94 1.91
C ALA A 55 11.79 -11.82 2.06
N GLU A 56 12.26 -10.97 2.98
CA GLU A 56 13.67 -10.81 3.31
C GLU A 56 14.25 -12.12 3.87
N ALA A 57 13.57 -12.73 4.86
CA ALA A 57 13.99 -14.00 5.46
C ALA A 57 14.04 -15.15 4.43
N MET A 58 13.08 -15.19 3.50
CA MET A 58 13.01 -16.18 2.44
C MET A 58 13.80 -15.83 1.18
N LYS A 59 14.45 -14.66 1.15
CA LYS A 59 15.15 -14.11 -0.03
C LYS A 59 14.28 -14.08 -1.30
N LYS A 60 12.98 -13.81 -1.13
CA LYS A 60 12.05 -13.64 -2.26
C LYS A 60 12.42 -12.36 -3.04
N PRO A 61 12.41 -12.36 -4.39
CA PRO A 61 12.77 -11.20 -5.20
C PRO A 61 11.60 -10.21 -5.32
N VAL A 62 10.98 -9.84 -4.19
CA VAL A 62 9.84 -8.92 -4.15
C VAL A 62 10.12 -7.74 -3.22
N ALA A 63 9.50 -6.60 -3.51
CA ALA A 63 9.45 -5.44 -2.62
C ALA A 63 8.08 -4.76 -2.66
N TYR A 64 7.90 -3.72 -1.86
CA TYR A 64 6.61 -3.10 -1.59
C TYR A 64 6.73 -1.58 -1.69
N LEU A 65 5.75 -0.92 -2.30
CA LEU A 65 5.57 0.54 -2.18
C LEU A 65 4.73 0.86 -0.95
N ASN A 66 4.93 2.05 -0.39
CA ASN A 66 4.15 2.54 0.74
C ASN A 66 2.73 2.94 0.27
N PRO A 67 1.65 2.26 0.69
CA PRO A 67 0.28 2.62 0.31
C PRO A 67 -0.10 4.03 0.77
N CYS A 68 0.50 4.51 1.87
CA CYS A 68 0.31 5.87 2.40
C CYS A 68 0.92 6.94 1.50
N MET A 69 1.77 6.58 0.52
CA MET A 69 2.38 7.52 -0.44
C MET A 69 1.72 7.46 -1.82
N ILE A 70 1.18 6.30 -2.21
CA ILE A 70 0.70 6.08 -3.59
C ILE A 70 -0.81 6.17 -3.77
N SER A 71 -1.59 6.03 -2.69
CA SER A 71 -3.05 6.01 -2.77
C SER A 71 -3.64 7.33 -3.26
N LYS A 72 -4.87 7.29 -3.80
CA LYS A 72 -5.56 8.43 -4.45
C LYS A 72 -5.46 9.77 -3.70
N PRO A 73 -5.67 9.84 -2.38
CA PRO A 73 -5.55 11.12 -1.65
C PRO A 73 -4.17 11.81 -1.78
N ASN A 74 -3.11 11.06 -2.07
CA ASN A 74 -1.75 11.57 -2.18
C ASN A 74 -1.42 12.16 -3.55
N HIS A 75 -2.14 11.78 -4.60
CA HIS A 75 -1.96 12.37 -5.93
C HIS A 75 -3.15 13.23 -6.38
N THR A 76 -4.26 13.20 -5.64
CA THR A 76 -5.42 14.07 -5.89
C THR A 76 -5.31 15.38 -5.12
N TYR A 77 -5.48 16.51 -5.81
CA TYR A 77 -5.67 17.83 -5.20
C TYR A 77 -7.14 18.24 -5.22
N THR A 78 -7.68 18.62 -4.05
CA THR A 78 -9.02 19.19 -3.89
C THR A 78 -8.95 20.42 -2.99
N LEU A 79 -9.90 21.34 -3.18
CA LEU A 79 -10.08 22.50 -2.31
C LEU A 79 -11.26 22.25 -1.37
N ASP A 80 -11.10 22.63 -0.10
CA ASP A 80 -12.21 22.75 0.83
C ASP A 80 -12.83 24.14 0.66
N GLU A 81 -14.01 24.22 0.05
CA GLU A 81 -14.75 25.48 -0.15
C GLU A 81 -15.01 26.23 1.16
N LYS A 82 -15.06 25.53 2.30
CA LYS A 82 -15.25 26.15 3.63
C LYS A 82 -13.97 26.76 4.20
N LYS A 83 -12.80 26.42 3.65
CA LYS A 83 -11.47 26.80 4.18
C LYS A 83 -10.54 27.31 3.08
N LEU A 84 -11.09 28.04 2.11
CA LEU A 84 -10.29 28.58 1.01
C LEU A 84 -9.29 29.63 1.51
N PRO A 85 -8.02 29.56 1.10
CA PRO A 85 -7.07 30.66 1.26
C PRO A 85 -7.53 31.94 0.55
N GLU A 86 -7.17 33.11 1.09
CA GLU A 86 -7.59 34.42 0.53
C GLU A 86 -7.19 34.59 -0.94
N HIS A 87 -5.98 34.16 -1.32
CA HIS A 87 -5.54 34.25 -2.72
C HIS A 87 -6.38 33.40 -3.69
N ILE A 88 -7.08 32.36 -3.21
CA ILE A 88 -7.97 31.52 -4.02
C ILE A 88 -9.40 32.10 -4.07
N LYS A 89 -9.80 32.90 -3.07
CA LYS A 89 -11.10 33.57 -3.05
C LYS A 89 -11.19 34.68 -4.10
N VAL A 90 -10.07 35.33 -4.40
CA VAL A 90 -10.00 36.43 -5.37
C VAL A 90 -9.76 35.98 -6.82
N MET A 91 -9.47 34.69 -7.04
CA MET A 91 -9.28 34.12 -8.38
C MET A 91 -10.59 34.08 -9.17
N THR A 92 -10.51 34.33 -10.47
CA THR A 92 -11.59 34.01 -11.41
C THR A 92 -11.84 32.50 -11.48
N PRO A 93 -13.01 32.04 -11.95
CA PRO A 93 -13.27 30.62 -12.17
C PRO A 93 -12.21 29.93 -13.04
N GLU A 94 -11.72 30.61 -14.08
CA GLU A 94 -10.69 30.12 -15.00
C GLU A 94 -9.33 30.01 -14.31
N GLU A 95 -8.93 31.02 -13.54
CA GLU A 95 -7.70 31.02 -12.76
C GLU A 95 -7.71 29.91 -11.70
N ARG A 96 -8.83 29.75 -10.98
CA ARG A 96 -9.00 28.67 -10.01
C ARG A 96 -8.88 27.30 -10.67
N LYS A 97 -9.52 27.10 -11.84
CA LYS A 97 -9.44 25.83 -12.58
C LYS A 97 -8.00 25.52 -13.00
N ALA A 98 -7.27 26.51 -13.52
CA ALA A 98 -5.87 26.35 -13.89
C ALA A 98 -5.00 26.04 -12.67
N TYR A 99 -5.22 26.73 -11.54
CA TYR A 99 -4.52 26.49 -10.29
C TYR A 99 -4.74 25.06 -9.75
N ILE A 100 -6.00 24.59 -9.71
CA ILE A 100 -6.32 23.22 -9.28
C ILE A 100 -5.63 22.21 -10.20
N ALA A 101 -5.68 22.41 -11.51
CA ALA A 101 -5.05 21.50 -12.48
C ALA A 101 -3.52 21.47 -12.29
N GLN A 102 -2.88 22.61 -12.06
CA GLN A 102 -1.46 22.69 -11.76
C GLN A 102 -1.11 21.95 -10.46
N LYS A 103 -1.84 22.20 -9.37
CA LYS A 103 -1.60 21.53 -8.08
C LYS A 103 -1.85 20.03 -8.13
N HIS A 104 -2.86 19.62 -8.88
CA HIS A 104 -3.12 18.20 -9.13
C HIS A 104 -1.94 17.57 -9.89
N LEU A 105 -1.43 18.22 -10.94
CA LEU A 105 -0.28 17.74 -11.70
C LEU A 105 0.99 17.66 -10.83
N GLU A 106 1.26 18.66 -9.99
CA GLU A 106 2.37 18.64 -9.02
C GLU A 106 2.30 17.39 -8.13
N LYS A 107 1.15 17.12 -7.50
CA LYS A 107 0.96 15.93 -6.65
C LYS A 107 1.13 14.61 -7.43
N MET A 108 0.63 14.53 -8.66
CA MET A 108 0.86 13.34 -9.50
C MET A 108 2.35 13.11 -9.78
N LEU A 109 3.10 14.19 -10.07
CA LEU A 109 4.53 14.11 -10.36
C LEU A 109 5.36 13.77 -9.12
N ASP A 110 4.95 14.22 -7.94
CA ASP A 110 5.58 13.86 -6.66
C ASP A 110 5.46 12.35 -6.40
N VAL A 111 4.25 11.79 -6.57
CA VAL A 111 4.04 10.34 -6.42
C VAL A 111 4.81 9.58 -7.51
N ALA A 112 4.79 10.03 -8.77
CA ALA A 112 5.57 9.38 -9.83
C ALA A 112 7.09 9.39 -9.55
N THR A 113 7.59 10.48 -8.95
CA THR A 113 8.99 10.62 -8.56
C THR A 113 9.34 9.65 -7.44
N TYR A 114 8.49 9.54 -6.41
CA TYR A 114 8.63 8.53 -5.36
C TYR A 114 8.68 7.12 -5.94
N VAL A 115 7.72 6.75 -6.79
CA VAL A 115 7.67 5.41 -7.40
C VAL A 115 8.93 5.15 -8.22
N ALA A 116 9.41 6.10 -9.02
CA ALA A 116 10.64 5.95 -9.79
C ALA A 116 11.87 5.69 -8.90
N ILE A 117 12.07 6.49 -7.85
CA ILE A 117 13.17 6.33 -6.90
C ILE A 117 13.11 4.98 -6.19
N ALA A 118 11.92 4.55 -5.79
CA ALA A 118 11.72 3.23 -5.18
C ALA A 118 12.10 2.10 -6.15
N LEU A 119 11.65 2.16 -7.41
CA LEU A 119 12.00 1.16 -8.43
C LEU A 119 13.50 1.12 -8.72
N GLU A 120 14.16 2.29 -8.80
CA GLU A 120 15.62 2.40 -8.94
C GLU A 120 16.36 1.78 -7.76
N SER A 121 15.78 1.81 -6.57
CA SER A 121 16.43 1.26 -5.37
C SER A 121 16.14 -0.24 -5.17
N MET A 122 15.16 -0.78 -5.91
CA MET A 122 14.68 -2.18 -5.82
C MET A 122 15.00 -2.97 -7.10
N GLN A 123 16.08 -2.65 -7.82
CA GLN A 123 16.41 -3.27 -9.11
C GLN A 123 16.70 -4.78 -9.03
N ASP A 124 17.15 -5.24 -7.87
CA ASP A 124 17.38 -6.66 -7.58
C ASP A 124 16.07 -7.44 -7.45
N LYS A 125 14.95 -6.74 -7.28
CA LYS A 125 13.62 -7.34 -7.20
C LYS A 125 13.05 -7.60 -8.60
N GLU A 126 12.31 -8.69 -8.71
CA GLU A 126 11.60 -9.06 -9.91
C GLU A 126 10.25 -8.35 -10.00
N CYS A 127 9.56 -8.22 -8.86
CA CYS A 127 8.26 -7.58 -8.77
C CYS A 127 8.17 -6.62 -7.59
N VAL A 128 7.56 -5.46 -7.80
CA VAL A 128 7.26 -4.49 -6.73
C VAL A 128 5.75 -4.39 -6.54
N TYR A 129 5.28 -4.65 -5.33
CA TYR A 129 3.87 -4.70 -4.99
C TYR A 129 3.41 -3.32 -4.53
N ALA A 130 2.32 -2.85 -5.13
CA ALA A 130 1.80 -1.51 -4.92
C ALA A 130 0.32 -1.59 -4.53
N PRO A 131 0.01 -1.82 -3.24
CA PRO A 131 -1.36 -1.75 -2.74
C PRO A 131 -1.85 -0.30 -2.81
N TYR A 132 -2.99 -0.11 -3.45
CA TYR A 132 -3.50 1.20 -3.81
C TYR A 132 -4.95 1.34 -3.36
N ALA A 133 -5.22 2.40 -2.60
CA ALA A 133 -6.57 2.79 -2.21
C ALA A 133 -7.12 3.92 -3.09
N PHE A 134 -8.38 3.78 -3.49
CA PHE A 134 -9.16 4.80 -4.19
C PHE A 134 -10.64 4.61 -3.88
N ASP A 135 -11.39 5.70 -3.68
CA ASP A 135 -12.85 5.69 -3.55
C ASP A 135 -13.39 4.48 -2.76
N ASP A 136 -12.86 4.30 -1.54
CA ASP A 136 -13.31 3.25 -0.63
C ASP A 136 -13.01 1.79 -1.09
N GLN A 137 -12.08 1.62 -2.03
CA GLN A 137 -11.65 0.34 -2.59
C GLN A 137 -10.13 0.15 -2.44
N TRP A 138 -9.70 -1.09 -2.24
CA TRP A 138 -8.31 -1.53 -2.28
C TRP A 138 -8.08 -2.47 -3.48
N ILE A 139 -6.98 -2.24 -4.20
CA ILE A 139 -6.44 -3.13 -5.22
C ILE A 139 -4.92 -3.25 -5.06
N VAL A 140 -4.29 -4.24 -5.69
CA VAL A 140 -2.83 -4.37 -5.74
C VAL A 140 -2.36 -4.30 -7.18
N PHE A 141 -1.40 -3.42 -7.44
CA PHE A 141 -0.64 -3.44 -8.69
C PHE A 141 0.65 -4.23 -8.48
N LEU A 142 0.91 -5.20 -9.35
CA LEU A 142 2.19 -5.89 -9.43
C LEU A 142 3.01 -5.23 -10.53
N LEU A 143 4.08 -4.56 -10.14
CA LEU A 143 4.92 -3.78 -11.05
C LEU A 143 6.09 -4.64 -11.52
N TYR A 144 6.21 -4.78 -12.84
CA TYR A 144 7.31 -5.47 -13.52
C TYR A 144 8.08 -4.47 -14.39
N PRO A 145 8.92 -3.60 -13.79
CA PRO A 145 9.57 -2.50 -14.50
C PRO A 145 10.45 -3.00 -15.64
N LYS A 146 11.21 -4.09 -15.46
CA LYS A 146 12.04 -4.67 -16.54
C LYS A 146 11.23 -5.08 -17.78
N TYR A 147 9.95 -5.39 -17.61
CA TYR A 147 9.04 -5.83 -18.67
C TYR A 147 8.04 -4.74 -19.08
N ASN A 148 8.17 -3.51 -18.56
CA ASN A 148 7.22 -2.43 -18.81
C ASN A 148 5.76 -2.89 -18.64
N GLU A 149 5.50 -3.70 -17.61
CA GLU A 149 4.23 -4.38 -17.42
C GLU A 149 3.68 -4.20 -16.00
N VAL A 150 2.36 -4.16 -15.91
CA VAL A 150 1.62 -4.04 -14.66
C VAL A 150 0.48 -5.06 -14.65
N ILE A 151 0.41 -5.89 -13.61
CA ILE A 151 -0.75 -6.76 -13.36
C ILE A 151 -1.63 -6.12 -12.29
N VAL A 152 -2.94 -6.09 -12.52
CA VAL A 152 -3.91 -5.54 -11.57
C VAL A 152 -4.66 -6.68 -10.87
N LEU A 153 -4.49 -6.78 -9.55
CA LEU A 153 -5.25 -7.68 -8.70
C LEU A 153 -6.37 -6.88 -8.02
N ASP A 154 -7.61 -7.16 -8.42
CA ASP A 154 -8.80 -6.50 -7.92
C ASP A 154 -9.87 -7.52 -7.57
N SER A 155 -10.33 -7.50 -6.32
CA SER A 155 -11.36 -8.40 -5.83
C SER A 155 -12.76 -8.10 -6.37
N LEU A 156 -12.99 -6.91 -6.95
CA LEU A 156 -14.29 -6.50 -7.52
C LEU A 156 -14.26 -6.28 -9.04
N ASP A 157 -13.11 -6.43 -9.70
CA ASP A 157 -12.95 -6.15 -11.14
C ASP A 157 -13.51 -4.78 -11.55
N LYS A 158 -13.16 -3.74 -10.79
CA LYS A 158 -13.49 -2.35 -11.11
C LYS A 158 -12.98 -2.00 -12.50
N ASP A 159 -13.76 -1.17 -13.17
CA ASP A 159 -13.41 -0.65 -14.48
C ASP A 159 -12.08 0.11 -14.41
N SER A 160 -11.20 -0.09 -15.39
CA SER A 160 -9.86 0.48 -15.37
C SER A 160 -9.82 2.00 -15.42
N ASN A 161 -10.91 2.65 -15.86
CA ASN A 161 -11.02 4.11 -15.80
C ASN A 161 -11.02 4.63 -14.36
N THR A 162 -11.42 3.81 -13.38
CA THR A 162 -11.43 4.19 -11.96
C THR A 162 -10.04 4.41 -11.36
N TYR A 163 -9.01 3.79 -11.94
CA TYR A 163 -7.62 3.90 -11.51
C TYR A 163 -6.65 4.28 -12.65
N GLN A 164 -7.18 4.83 -13.75
CA GLN A 164 -6.38 5.21 -14.91
C GLN A 164 -5.32 6.28 -14.58
N GLU A 165 -5.64 7.20 -13.67
CA GLU A 165 -4.70 8.24 -13.22
C GLU A 165 -3.46 7.63 -12.55
N PHE A 166 -3.65 6.58 -11.75
CA PHE A 166 -2.54 5.87 -11.13
C PHE A 166 -1.73 5.06 -12.15
N LEU A 167 -2.38 4.45 -13.16
CA LEU A 167 -1.67 3.84 -14.29
C LEU A 167 -0.80 4.86 -15.04
N ARG A 168 -1.27 6.11 -15.20
CA ARG A 168 -0.46 7.20 -15.78
C ARG A 168 0.73 7.57 -14.90
N ILE A 169 0.57 7.58 -13.57
CA ILE A 169 1.67 7.79 -12.62
C ILE A 169 2.72 6.68 -12.77
N ILE A 170 2.30 5.42 -12.87
CA ILE A 170 3.21 4.28 -13.09
C ILE A 170 3.94 4.41 -14.43
N ASP A 171 3.25 4.77 -15.52
CA ASP A 171 3.88 4.97 -16.83
C ASP A 171 4.94 6.08 -16.81
N LEU A 172 4.68 7.19 -16.10
CA LEU A 172 5.66 8.25 -15.87
C LEU A 172 6.86 7.76 -15.03
N ALA A 173 6.59 7.00 -13.97
CA ALA A 173 7.64 6.45 -13.12
C ALA A 173 8.55 5.47 -13.87
N PHE A 174 7.97 4.56 -14.67
CA PHE A 174 8.72 3.62 -15.49
C PHE A 174 9.56 4.35 -16.55
N LYS A 175 9.02 5.37 -17.21
CA LYS A 175 9.79 6.22 -18.15
C LYS A 175 11.00 6.87 -17.47
N ARG A 176 10.82 7.43 -16.28
CA ARG A 176 11.91 8.02 -15.49
C ARG A 176 12.95 6.98 -15.09
N TYR A 177 12.50 5.81 -14.64
CA TYR A 177 13.36 4.66 -14.34
C TYR A 177 14.26 4.32 -15.55
N TYR A 178 13.71 4.13 -16.75
CA TYR A 178 14.53 3.83 -17.94
C TYR A 178 15.45 4.97 -18.38
N GLN A 179 15.03 6.23 -18.24
CA GLN A 179 15.86 7.39 -18.59
C GLN A 179 17.14 7.47 -17.76
N ARG A 180 17.18 6.83 -16.59
CA ARG A 180 18.36 6.75 -15.72
C ARG A 180 19.30 5.59 -16.05
N GLY A 181 19.08 4.90 -17.17
CA GLY A 181 19.96 3.83 -17.67
C GLY A 181 19.56 2.43 -17.22
N GLU A 182 18.38 2.29 -16.64
CA GLU A 182 17.88 1.05 -16.06
C GLU A 182 17.50 -0.01 -17.10
N GLN A 183 17.57 -1.28 -16.69
CA GLN A 183 17.33 -2.40 -17.58
C GLN A 183 15.87 -2.44 -18.07
N ARG A 184 15.72 -2.53 -19.38
CA ARG A 184 14.44 -2.73 -20.05
C ARG A 184 14.55 -3.84 -21.07
N LYS A 185 13.72 -4.88 -20.92
CA LYS A 185 13.73 -6.10 -21.76
C LYS A 185 12.87 -5.99 -23.02
N ASN A 186 12.18 -4.87 -23.24
CA ASN A 186 11.36 -4.67 -24.45
C ASN A 186 11.33 -3.21 -24.89
N SER A 187 10.85 -2.95 -26.11
CA SER A 187 10.78 -1.62 -26.72
C SER A 187 9.40 -0.94 -26.62
N ARG A 188 8.43 -1.47 -25.85
CA ARG A 188 7.06 -0.92 -25.77
C ARG A 188 7.02 0.48 -25.16
N GLU A 189 6.60 1.50 -25.89
CA GLU A 189 6.60 2.89 -25.39
C GLU A 189 5.71 3.15 -24.17
N ARG A 190 4.62 2.40 -24.04
CA ARG A 190 3.65 2.50 -22.95
C ARG A 190 3.62 1.22 -22.13
N ILE A 191 3.29 1.35 -20.85
CA ILE A 191 3.07 0.19 -19.98
C ILE A 191 2.02 -0.76 -20.59
N PHE A 192 2.30 -2.05 -20.51
CA PHE A 192 1.32 -3.09 -20.80
C PHE A 192 0.56 -3.43 -19.52
N VAL A 193 -0.77 -3.30 -19.54
CA VAL A 193 -1.60 -3.51 -18.34
C VAL A 193 -2.42 -4.78 -18.51
N ARG A 194 -2.21 -5.74 -17.60
CA ARG A 194 -3.06 -6.93 -17.47
C ARG A 194 -4.13 -6.68 -16.42
N ASN A 195 -5.28 -6.19 -16.87
CA ASN A 195 -6.46 -6.09 -16.04
C ASN A 195 -7.22 -7.43 -15.98
N LYS A 196 -8.17 -7.54 -15.04
CA LYS A 196 -9.00 -8.75 -14.84
C LYS A 196 -8.18 -10.03 -14.66
N TRP A 197 -7.01 -9.92 -14.03
CA TRP A 197 -6.15 -11.06 -13.74
C TRP A 197 -6.88 -12.04 -12.81
N PRO A 198 -6.75 -13.36 -13.00
CA PRO A 198 -7.33 -14.34 -12.11
C PRO A 198 -6.83 -14.15 -10.67
N CYS A 199 -7.73 -13.79 -9.76
CA CYS A 199 -7.46 -13.62 -8.34
C CYS A 199 -8.68 -13.91 -7.49
N HIS A 200 -8.51 -13.91 -6.15
CA HIS A 200 -9.64 -14.02 -5.25
C HIS A 200 -10.60 -12.83 -5.47
N LYS A 201 -11.90 -13.11 -5.51
CA LYS A 201 -12.99 -12.16 -5.72
C LYS A 201 -13.84 -12.10 -4.48
N GLN A 202 -14.30 -10.90 -4.13
CA GLN A 202 -15.21 -10.70 -3.01
C GLN A 202 -16.64 -10.54 -3.52
N PRO A 203 -17.66 -10.91 -2.71
CA PRO A 203 -19.04 -10.60 -3.04
C PRO A 203 -19.28 -9.08 -3.13
N VAL A 204 -20.14 -8.67 -4.07
CA VAL A 204 -20.49 -7.26 -4.26
C VAL A 204 -21.22 -6.72 -3.02
N GLY A 205 -20.87 -5.51 -2.59
CA GLY A 205 -21.48 -4.83 -1.45
C GLY A 205 -20.81 -5.14 -0.10
N ILE A 206 -19.78 -5.98 -0.08
CA ILE A 206 -19.00 -6.28 1.12
C ILE A 206 -17.77 -5.35 1.21
N VAL A 207 -17.37 -5.03 2.45
CA VAL A 207 -16.28 -4.09 2.78
C VAL A 207 -14.93 -4.77 3.03
N LEU A 208 -14.66 -5.90 2.37
CA LEU A 208 -13.51 -6.75 2.66
C LEU A 208 -12.34 -6.57 1.68
N CYS A 209 -12.38 -5.60 0.76
CA CYS A 209 -11.31 -5.39 -0.23
C CYS A 209 -9.90 -5.32 0.39
N GLY A 210 -9.77 -4.75 1.58
CA GLY A 210 -8.50 -4.73 2.34
C GLY A 210 -7.97 -6.13 2.70
N TYR A 211 -8.83 -7.08 3.07
CA TYR A 211 -8.43 -8.45 3.40
C TYR A 211 -8.06 -9.24 2.15
N TYR A 212 -8.75 -8.99 1.03
CA TYR A 212 -8.36 -9.56 -0.26
C TYR A 212 -7.01 -8.99 -0.73
N CYS A 213 -6.79 -7.69 -0.55
CA CYS A 213 -5.50 -7.04 -0.74
C CYS A 213 -4.41 -7.69 0.13
N SER A 214 -4.69 -7.92 1.42
CA SER A 214 -3.78 -8.64 2.32
C SER A 214 -3.43 -10.03 1.81
N GLU A 215 -4.41 -10.80 1.31
CA GLU A 215 -4.14 -12.12 0.72
C GLU A 215 -3.28 -12.01 -0.55
N PHE A 216 -3.56 -11.03 -1.43
CA PHE A 216 -2.76 -10.80 -2.63
C PHE A 216 -1.29 -10.52 -2.29
N LEU A 217 -1.05 -9.73 -1.25
CA LEU A 217 0.29 -9.37 -0.77
C LEU A 217 1.00 -10.51 -0.04
N ARG A 218 0.27 -11.48 0.48
CA ARG A 218 0.79 -12.65 1.21
C ARG A 218 1.23 -13.75 0.27
N VAL A 219 0.38 -14.11 -0.68
CA VAL A 219 0.60 -15.27 -1.53
C VAL A 219 1.48 -14.91 -2.73
N ASN A 220 2.67 -14.35 -2.43
CA ASN A 220 3.65 -13.83 -3.39
C ASN A 220 3.85 -14.76 -4.60
N GLY A 221 3.93 -16.07 -4.33
CA GLY A 221 4.10 -17.10 -5.35
C GLY A 221 2.85 -17.35 -6.20
N LYS A 222 1.63 -17.41 -5.65
CA LYS A 222 0.46 -17.86 -6.45
C LYS A 222 0.10 -16.90 -7.58
N TYR A 223 0.40 -15.62 -7.43
CA TYR A 223 0.15 -14.60 -8.46
C TYR A 223 1.35 -14.31 -9.35
N CYS A 224 2.56 -14.69 -8.92
CA CYS A 224 3.81 -14.39 -9.62
C CYS A 224 4.56 -15.64 -10.12
N ALA A 225 4.11 -16.85 -9.78
CA ALA A 225 4.90 -18.09 -9.92
C ALA A 225 5.28 -18.45 -11.36
N ASN A 226 4.59 -17.91 -12.36
CA ASN A 226 4.96 -18.05 -13.76
C ASN A 226 4.40 -16.83 -14.49
N TYR A 227 5.22 -15.79 -14.70
CA TYR A 227 4.84 -14.57 -15.44
C TYR A 227 4.16 -14.89 -16.80
N ASP A 228 4.52 -16.02 -17.42
CA ASP A 228 3.96 -16.48 -18.70
C ASP A 228 2.72 -17.39 -18.58
N GLU A 229 2.36 -17.88 -17.39
CA GLU A 229 1.21 -18.77 -17.19
C GLU A 229 0.15 -18.14 -16.29
N LEU A 230 -1.09 -18.11 -16.77
CA LEU A 230 -2.22 -17.68 -15.95
C LEU A 230 -2.38 -18.63 -14.75
N PRO A 231 -2.44 -18.10 -13.51
CA PRO A 231 -2.59 -18.96 -12.35
C PRO A 231 -3.91 -19.72 -12.42
N LYS A 232 -3.83 -21.05 -12.24
CA LYS A 232 -5.00 -21.93 -12.22
C LYS A 232 -5.71 -21.73 -10.88
N PHE A 233 -6.77 -20.92 -10.88
CA PHE A 233 -7.66 -20.74 -9.73
C PHE A 233 -8.91 -21.63 -9.88
N PRO A 234 -9.05 -22.69 -9.07
CA PRO A 234 -10.30 -23.43 -8.97
C PRO A 234 -11.43 -22.47 -8.62
N LYS A 235 -12.62 -22.64 -9.22
CA LYS A 235 -13.79 -21.80 -8.89
C LYS A 235 -14.12 -21.84 -7.38
N SER A 236 -13.83 -22.96 -6.72
CA SER A 236 -14.03 -23.17 -5.27
C SER A 236 -13.07 -22.37 -4.39
N GLU A 237 -11.95 -21.89 -4.94
CA GLU A 237 -10.95 -21.06 -4.24
C GLU A 237 -11.03 -19.60 -4.68
N ARG A 238 -12.18 -19.15 -5.20
CA ARG A 238 -12.33 -17.76 -5.64
C ARG A 238 -12.58 -16.79 -4.50
N GLU A 239 -13.18 -17.24 -3.40
CA GLU A 239 -13.51 -16.35 -2.28
C GLU A 239 -12.69 -16.75 -1.05
N LEU A 240 -12.34 -15.76 -0.22
CA LEU A 240 -11.73 -16.03 1.07
C LEU A 240 -12.79 -16.60 2.02
N ASN A 241 -12.47 -17.75 2.63
CA ASN A 241 -13.30 -18.31 3.68
C ASN A 241 -13.08 -17.57 5.02
N ASP A 242 -13.95 -17.84 5.98
CA ASP A 242 -13.92 -17.18 7.29
C ASP A 242 -12.57 -17.37 8.00
N THR A 243 -12.01 -18.59 7.93
CA THR A 243 -10.70 -18.92 8.49
C THR A 243 -9.58 -18.10 7.88
N SER A 244 -9.59 -17.86 6.56
CA SER A 244 -8.58 -17.05 5.89
C SER A 244 -8.60 -15.61 6.40
N ILE A 245 -9.81 -15.05 6.58
CA ILE A 245 -9.98 -13.70 7.13
C ILE A 245 -9.53 -13.66 8.60
N GLN A 246 -9.90 -14.66 9.41
CA GLN A 246 -9.47 -14.76 10.81
C GLN A 246 -7.95 -14.83 10.93
N ASN A 247 -7.29 -15.61 10.07
CA ASN A 247 -5.83 -15.69 10.04
C ASN A 247 -5.21 -14.34 9.69
N ILE A 248 -5.77 -13.61 8.73
CA ILE A 248 -5.30 -12.25 8.40
C ILE A 248 -5.40 -11.33 9.63
N GLN A 249 -6.52 -11.37 10.35
CA GLN A 249 -6.70 -10.58 11.57
C GLN A 249 -5.69 -10.98 12.65
N ALA A 250 -5.54 -12.27 12.91
CA ALA A 250 -4.65 -12.81 13.93
C ALA A 250 -3.19 -12.45 13.64
N ASP A 251 -2.73 -12.67 12.41
CA ASP A 251 -1.35 -12.42 12.00
C ASP A 251 -1.03 -10.91 12.05
N MET A 252 -1.96 -10.05 11.62
CA MET A 252 -1.77 -8.60 11.70
C MET A 252 -1.70 -8.13 13.15
N CYS A 253 -2.61 -8.59 14.01
CA CYS A 253 -2.59 -8.26 15.44
C CYS A 253 -1.30 -8.76 16.11
N TYR A 254 -0.88 -9.98 15.81
CA TYR A 254 0.35 -10.57 16.35
C TYR A 254 1.58 -9.77 15.93
N PHE A 255 1.70 -9.44 14.64
CA PHE A 255 2.81 -8.64 14.12
C PHE A 255 2.83 -7.24 14.73
N ILE A 256 1.67 -6.56 14.78
CA ILE A 256 1.56 -5.24 15.41
C ILE A 256 2.01 -5.27 16.86
N HIS A 257 1.54 -6.26 17.63
CA HIS A 257 1.93 -6.41 19.01
C HIS A 257 3.43 -6.66 19.16
N ARG A 258 3.97 -7.66 18.45
CA ARG A 258 5.34 -8.14 18.65
C ARG A 258 6.40 -7.26 18.02
N GLU A 259 6.16 -6.77 16.80
CA GLU A 259 7.18 -6.09 16.00
C GLU A 259 7.04 -4.57 16.01
N CYS A 260 5.83 -4.04 16.30
CA CYS A 260 5.57 -2.60 16.23
C CYS A 260 5.36 -1.95 17.61
N ALA A 261 4.64 -2.62 18.52
CA ALA A 261 4.27 -2.04 19.82
C ALA A 261 5.19 -2.46 20.97
N HIS A 262 5.74 -3.67 20.91
CA HIS A 262 6.65 -4.18 21.93
C HIS A 262 8.03 -3.52 21.81
N GLN A 263 8.66 -3.13 22.92
CA GLN A 263 9.92 -2.38 22.93
C GLN A 263 11.13 -3.09 22.27
N LEU A 264 11.04 -4.43 22.13
CA LEU A 264 12.04 -5.26 21.45
C LEU A 264 11.70 -5.51 19.97
N GLY A 265 10.58 -4.99 19.48
CA GLY A 265 10.12 -5.18 18.11
C GLY A 265 10.96 -4.41 17.10
N ARG A 266 11.14 -4.97 15.90
CA ARG A 266 11.98 -4.37 14.85
C ARG A 266 11.54 -2.95 14.43
N PHE A 267 10.24 -2.67 14.53
CA PHE A 267 9.60 -1.42 14.09
C PHE A 267 9.09 -0.57 15.27
N PHE A 268 9.59 -0.84 16.48
CA PHE A 268 9.24 -0.05 17.65
C PHE A 268 9.75 1.39 17.51
N ASP A 269 8.87 2.36 17.75
CA ASP A 269 9.23 3.77 17.76
C ASP A 269 9.78 4.19 19.14
N ASN A 270 11.10 4.34 19.21
CA ASN A 270 11.81 4.75 20.42
C ASN A 270 11.54 6.20 20.85
N GLU A 271 10.96 7.02 19.97
CA GLU A 271 10.55 8.40 20.27
C GLU A 271 9.02 8.52 20.42
N GLY A 272 8.31 7.40 20.25
CA GLY A 272 6.86 7.33 20.25
C GLY A 272 6.25 7.24 21.65
N VAL A 273 4.92 7.32 21.71
CA VAL A 273 4.17 7.30 22.99
C VAL A 273 4.40 6.03 23.81
N LEU A 274 4.66 4.88 23.16
CA LEU A 274 4.89 3.60 23.85
C LEU A 274 6.28 3.50 24.49
N ALA A 275 7.22 4.38 24.14
CA ALA A 275 8.54 4.46 24.76
C ALA A 275 8.53 5.27 26.07
N LEU A 276 7.42 5.96 26.39
CA LEU A 276 7.29 6.73 27.62
C LEU A 276 7.20 5.81 28.85
N PRO A 277 7.85 6.15 29.99
CA PRO A 277 7.84 5.32 31.20
C PRO A 277 6.44 4.96 31.71
N GLU A 278 5.46 5.86 31.59
CA GLU A 278 4.08 5.58 31.99
C GLU A 278 3.40 4.45 31.19
N ASN A 279 3.94 4.11 30.01
CA ASN A 279 3.41 3.10 29.10
C ASN A 279 4.26 1.83 29.06
N GLU A 280 5.25 1.70 29.95
CA GLU A 280 6.12 0.52 30.03
C GLU A 280 5.33 -0.79 30.14
N SER A 281 4.21 -0.78 30.88
CA SER A 281 3.34 -1.96 30.99
C SER A 281 2.69 -2.39 29.67
N LEU A 282 2.48 -1.45 28.74
CA LEU A 282 1.93 -1.72 27.40
C LEU A 282 3.04 -2.18 26.45
N SER A 283 4.20 -1.52 26.44
CA SER A 283 5.32 -1.85 25.54
C SER A 283 6.14 -3.06 25.99
N ASN A 284 5.96 -3.53 27.23
CA ASN A 284 6.51 -4.80 27.75
C ASN A 284 5.44 -5.85 28.04
N TRP A 285 4.24 -5.70 27.47
CA TRP A 285 3.19 -6.68 27.73
C TRP A 285 3.64 -8.07 27.25
N THR A 286 3.77 -8.98 28.22
CA THR A 286 4.47 -10.26 28.09
C THR A 286 4.08 -11.04 26.83
N ILE A 287 5.06 -11.52 26.08
CA ILE A 287 4.91 -12.47 24.95
C ILE A 287 4.40 -13.86 25.42
N ARG A 288 4.07 -14.02 26.71
CA ARG A 288 3.56 -15.29 27.25
C ARG A 288 2.07 -15.42 26.95
N ILE A 289 1.80 -16.31 25.99
CA ILE A 289 0.54 -16.99 25.67
C ILE A 289 -0.36 -16.24 24.67
N ILE A 290 -0.21 -16.61 23.40
CA ILE A 290 -1.30 -17.19 22.59
C ILE A 290 -0.73 -18.43 21.91
#